data_AF-A0A2Z4PQ74-F1
#
_entry.id   AF-A0A2Z4PQ74-F1
#
_cell.length_a   1.000
_cell.length_b   1.000
_cell.length_c   1.000
_cell.angle_alpha   90.00
_cell.angle_beta   90.00
_cell.angle_gamma   90.00
#
_symmetry.space_group_name_H-M   'P 1'
#
loop_
_entity.id
_entity.type
_entity.pdbx_description
1 polymer ?
#
loop_
_entity_poly.entity_id
_entity_poly.type
_entity_poly.pdbx_seq_one_letter_code
_entity_poly.pdbx_strand_id
1 'polypeptide(L)'
;MIEWIDSVDEYVLGSTSKRKQLKRLIRYIKRWRDVNFNEDVKKKIFSIGLTVMVKEQYSPNSFSSEVDDDLKALKKTVDSILEENYIRAPFRTSDYRLHVRLPKQPKRDVFQHKIDGGRADGSDLNVGMQFRNKLLKLQSELQSTLDEKDEIKQCKILNKLFGDDFEIPKQDNNSSTKATSTITSGGAALLSSAGASGTSQGA
;
A
#
# COMPACT_ATOMS: atom_id res chain seq x y z
N MET A 1 17.67 3.76 7.44
CA MET A 1 16.24 3.73 7.05
C MET A 1 15.89 2.38 6.50
N ILE A 2 16.68 1.86 5.54
CA ILE A 2 16.48 0.51 4.99
C ILE A 2 16.56 -0.57 6.07
N GLU A 3 17.52 -0.49 6.99
CA GLU A 3 17.64 -1.40 8.14
C GLU A 3 16.37 -1.44 9.01
N TRP A 4 15.69 -0.30 9.18
CA TRP A 4 14.46 -0.27 9.96
C TRP A 4 13.32 -0.92 9.18
N ILE A 5 13.23 -0.68 7.86
CA ILE A 5 12.23 -1.33 7.00
C ILE A 5 12.44 -2.85 6.99
N ASP A 6 13.71 -3.25 6.93
CA ASP A 6 14.09 -4.65 6.90
C ASP A 6 14.09 -5.29 8.29
N SER A 7 14.09 -4.55 9.41
CA SER A 7 14.06 -5.17 10.74
C SER A 7 12.83 -6.08 10.90
N VAL A 8 13.08 -7.25 11.48
CA VAL A 8 12.08 -8.27 11.81
C VAL A 8 12.09 -8.60 13.29
N ASP A 9 12.75 -7.76 14.09
CA ASP A 9 13.01 -8.02 15.50
C ASP A 9 11.71 -8.07 16.31
N GLU A 10 10.65 -7.47 15.77
CA GLU A 10 9.29 -7.49 16.30
C GLU A 10 8.54 -8.81 16.02
N TYR A 11 9.05 -9.68 15.13
CA TYR A 11 8.40 -10.94 14.74
C TYR A 11 9.10 -12.15 15.34
N VAL A 12 8.49 -12.74 16.37
CA VAL A 12 9.00 -13.93 17.06
C VAL A 12 9.02 -15.16 16.15
N LEU A 13 7.92 -15.42 15.43
CA LEU A 13 7.79 -16.55 14.50
C LEU A 13 7.60 -16.07 13.05
N GLY A 14 8.10 -16.81 12.07
CA GLY A 14 7.85 -16.54 10.64
C GLY A 14 8.40 -15.21 10.11
N SER A 15 9.43 -14.66 10.75
CA SER A 15 10.02 -13.33 10.44
C SER A 15 10.28 -13.09 8.95
N THR A 16 10.82 -14.08 8.25
CA THR A 16 11.11 -13.99 6.80
C THR A 16 9.83 -13.91 5.97
N SER A 17 8.82 -14.73 6.26
CA SER A 17 7.54 -14.75 5.53
C SER A 17 6.79 -13.44 5.73
N LYS A 18 6.75 -12.94 6.98
CA LYS A 18 6.15 -11.64 7.34
C LYS A 18 6.86 -10.48 6.66
N ARG A 19 8.20 -10.47 6.65
CA ARG A 19 8.98 -9.47 5.88
C ARG A 19 8.65 -9.50 4.40
N LYS A 20 8.51 -10.70 3.80
CA LYS A 20 8.14 -10.84 2.38
C LYS A 20 6.73 -10.30 2.11
N GLN A 21 5.76 -10.60 2.97
CA GLN A 21 4.40 -10.06 2.86
C GLN A 21 4.41 -8.53 3.01
N LEU A 22 5.07 -7.99 4.03
CA LEU A 22 5.22 -6.54 4.21
C LEU A 22 5.75 -5.86 2.94
N LYS A 23 6.81 -6.43 2.31
CA LYS A 23 7.36 -5.91 1.06
C LYS A 23 6.35 -5.97 -0.10
N ARG A 24 5.47 -6.98 -0.16
CA ARG A 24 4.36 -7.04 -1.13
C ARG A 24 3.32 -5.95 -0.87
N LEU A 25 2.87 -5.80 0.38
CA LEU A 25 1.90 -4.76 0.76
C LEU A 25 2.41 -3.34 0.44
N ILE A 26 3.69 -3.06 0.73
CA ILE A 26 4.34 -1.80 0.36
C ILE A 26 4.32 -1.58 -1.15
N ARG A 27 4.57 -2.62 -1.96
CA ARG A 27 4.49 -2.53 -3.43
C ARG A 27 3.06 -2.24 -3.89
N TYR A 28 2.07 -2.91 -3.32
CA TYR A 28 0.66 -2.70 -3.67
C TYR A 28 0.21 -1.27 -3.37
N ILE A 29 0.51 -0.73 -2.19
CA ILE A 29 0.14 0.65 -1.83
C ILE A 29 0.87 1.69 -2.71
N LYS A 30 2.12 1.46 -3.07
CA LYS A 30 2.85 2.33 -4.01
C LYS A 30 2.23 2.29 -5.41
N ARG A 31 1.91 1.10 -5.90
CA ARG A 31 1.25 0.94 -7.20
C ARG A 31 -0.14 1.57 -7.21
N TRP A 32 -0.92 1.38 -6.16
CA TRP A 32 -2.21 2.03 -5.98
C TRP A 32 -2.07 3.56 -6.07
N ARG A 33 -1.08 4.16 -5.40
CA ARG A 33 -0.80 5.60 -5.56
C ARG A 33 -0.53 5.96 -7.03
N ASP A 34 0.31 5.17 -7.71
CA ASP A 34 0.73 5.47 -9.07
C ASP A 34 -0.41 5.45 -10.09
N VAL A 35 -1.40 4.58 -9.86
CA VAL A 35 -2.60 4.43 -10.71
C VAL A 35 -3.68 5.45 -10.36
N ASN A 36 -3.88 5.76 -9.07
CA ASN A 36 -5.08 6.47 -8.62
C ASN A 36 -4.90 7.98 -8.44
N PHE A 37 -3.69 8.51 -8.61
CA PHE A 37 -3.41 9.94 -8.43
C PHE A 37 -2.81 10.54 -9.71
N ASN A 38 -3.25 11.74 -10.06
CA ASN A 38 -2.60 12.52 -11.12
C ASN A 38 -1.18 12.94 -10.72
N GLU A 39 -0.35 13.34 -11.68
CA GLU A 39 1.05 13.67 -11.45
C GLU A 39 1.27 14.76 -10.39
N ASP A 40 0.41 15.78 -10.36
CA ASP A 40 0.57 16.91 -9.45
C ASP A 40 0.38 16.57 -7.97
N VAL A 41 -0.54 15.66 -7.67
CA VAL A 41 -0.77 15.17 -6.31
C VAL A 41 0.19 14.01 -6.01
N LYS A 42 0.40 13.11 -6.98
CA LYS A 42 1.28 11.95 -6.83
C LYS A 42 2.71 12.33 -6.44
N LYS A 43 3.29 13.36 -7.07
CA LYS A 43 4.66 13.85 -6.74
C LYS A 43 4.80 14.36 -5.30
N LYS A 44 3.68 14.69 -4.65
CA LYS A 44 3.62 15.13 -3.25
C LYS A 44 3.29 13.98 -2.28
N ILE A 45 2.91 12.80 -2.77
CA ILE A 45 2.69 11.59 -1.97
C ILE A 45 3.96 10.73 -1.99
N PHE A 46 4.90 11.07 -1.11
CA PHE A 46 6.22 10.45 -1.09
C PHE A 46 6.18 8.96 -0.76
N SER A 47 6.86 8.14 -1.55
CA SER A 47 6.96 6.67 -1.38
C SER A 47 7.44 6.26 0.02
N ILE A 48 8.29 7.07 0.64
CA ILE A 48 8.78 6.80 1.99
C ILE A 48 7.68 6.97 3.05
N GLY A 49 6.79 7.94 2.90
CA GLY A 49 5.64 8.12 3.79
C GLY A 49 4.72 6.90 3.76
N LEU A 50 4.40 6.41 2.55
CA LEU A 50 3.64 5.17 2.36
C LEU A 50 4.32 3.96 3.01
N THR A 51 5.64 3.86 2.87
CA THR A 51 6.42 2.75 3.43
C THR A 51 6.39 2.73 4.96
N VAL A 52 6.50 3.91 5.59
CA VAL A 52 6.43 4.04 7.05
C VAL A 52 5.04 3.69 7.55
N MET A 53 3.97 4.25 6.96
CA MET A 53 2.59 3.93 7.33
C MET A 53 2.30 2.43 7.25
N VAL A 54 2.66 1.78 6.13
CA VAL A 54 2.42 0.34 5.97
C VAL A 54 3.23 -0.47 6.99
N LYS A 55 4.49 -0.13 7.26
CA LYS A 55 5.30 -0.87 8.24
C LYS A 55 4.78 -0.72 9.67
N GLU A 56 4.44 0.50 10.07
CA GLU A 56 3.92 0.76 11.43
C GLU A 56 2.58 0.08 11.68
N GLN A 57 1.74 -0.07 10.64
CA GLN A 57 0.40 -0.64 10.75
C GLN A 57 0.29 -2.12 10.37
N TYR A 58 1.35 -2.70 9.79
CA TYR A 58 1.37 -4.11 9.45
C TYR A 58 1.50 -4.96 10.71
N SER A 59 0.38 -5.61 11.08
CA SER A 59 0.21 -6.36 12.33
C SER A 59 -0.11 -7.85 12.07
N PRO A 60 0.84 -8.64 11.54
CA PRO A 60 0.65 -10.08 11.36
C PRO A 60 0.58 -10.80 12.71
N ASN A 61 0.00 -12.01 12.74
CA ASN A 61 -0.09 -12.80 13.96
C ASN A 61 1.31 -13.19 14.48
N SER A 62 1.73 -12.63 15.62
CA SER A 62 3.04 -12.89 16.23
C SER A 62 3.24 -14.34 16.70
N PHE A 63 2.15 -15.05 17.00
CA PHE A 63 2.16 -16.43 17.51
C PHE A 63 2.05 -17.49 16.40
N SER A 64 2.00 -17.09 15.13
CA SER A 64 2.04 -17.99 13.99
C SER A 64 3.23 -17.68 13.08
N SER A 65 3.78 -18.73 12.46
CA SER A 65 4.75 -18.60 11.37
C SER A 65 4.07 -18.34 10.01
N GLU A 66 2.78 -18.64 9.92
CA GLU A 66 1.95 -18.41 8.75
C GLU A 66 1.61 -16.93 8.61
N VAL A 67 1.38 -16.51 7.37
CA VAL A 67 0.91 -15.17 7.03
C VAL A 67 -0.48 -15.28 6.43
N ASP A 68 -1.31 -14.29 6.69
CA ASP A 68 -2.64 -14.20 6.08
C ASP A 68 -2.53 -14.08 4.56
N ASP A 69 -3.65 -14.29 3.88
CA ASP A 69 -3.79 -13.88 2.49
C ASP A 69 -3.47 -12.38 2.30
N ASP A 70 -2.83 -12.03 1.18
CA ASP A 70 -2.36 -10.67 0.93
C ASP A 70 -3.49 -9.64 0.84
N LEU A 71 -4.66 -10.01 0.30
CA LEU A 71 -5.82 -9.11 0.22
C LEU A 71 -6.35 -8.82 1.64
N LYS A 72 -6.47 -9.85 2.48
CA LYS A 72 -6.87 -9.69 3.89
C LYS A 72 -5.87 -8.85 4.68
N ALA A 73 -4.57 -9.14 4.54
CA ALA A 73 -3.52 -8.39 5.22
C ALA A 73 -3.47 -6.93 4.77
N LEU A 74 -3.64 -6.67 3.46
CA LEU A 74 -3.71 -5.32 2.92
C LEU A 74 -4.90 -4.54 3.47
N LYS A 75 -6.10 -5.16 3.46
CA LYS A 75 -7.31 -4.54 4.01
C LYS A 75 -7.13 -4.15 5.47
N LYS A 76 -6.68 -5.08 6.32
CA LYS A 76 -6.40 -4.82 7.74
C LYS A 76 -5.38 -3.69 7.92
N THR A 77 -4.31 -3.67 7.13
CA THR A 77 -3.30 -2.61 7.19
C THR A 77 -3.91 -1.25 6.81
N VAL A 78 -4.74 -1.18 5.77
CA VAL A 78 -5.42 0.07 5.35
C VAL A 78 -6.41 0.54 6.42
N ASP A 79 -7.15 -0.36 7.06
CA ASP A 79 -8.02 -0.04 8.19
C ASP A 79 -7.22 0.63 9.32
N SER A 80 -6.13 0.00 9.75
CA SER A 80 -5.27 0.55 10.80
C SER A 80 -4.63 1.90 10.40
N ILE A 81 -4.26 2.11 9.13
CA ILE A 81 -3.77 3.43 8.65
C ILE A 81 -4.87 4.51 8.79
N LEU A 82 -6.14 4.17 8.53
CA LEU A 82 -7.26 5.11 8.62
C LEU A 82 -7.67 5.40 10.07
N GLU A 83 -7.46 4.45 10.98
CA GLU A 83 -7.70 4.61 12.43
C GLU A 83 -6.61 5.44 13.12
N GLU A 84 -5.42 5.49 12.53
CA GLU A 84 -4.27 6.20 13.07
C GLU A 84 -4.19 7.69 12.71
N ASN A 85 -3.38 8.42 13.46
CA ASN A 85 -3.29 9.88 13.37
C ASN A 85 -2.46 10.42 12.18
N TYR A 86 -2.28 9.63 11.12
CA TYR A 86 -1.59 10.06 9.90
C TYR A 86 -2.40 11.11 9.13
N ILE A 87 -3.74 11.01 9.14
CA ILE A 87 -4.62 11.90 8.39
C ILE A 87 -5.52 12.63 9.37
N ARG A 88 -5.25 13.91 9.60
CA ARG A 88 -6.02 14.69 10.59
C ARG A 88 -6.31 16.11 10.12
N ALA A 89 -7.45 16.62 10.55
CA ALA A 89 -7.85 17.99 10.25
C ALA A 89 -7.14 18.97 11.20
N PRO A 90 -6.57 20.08 10.69
CA PRO A 90 -6.19 21.21 11.53
C PRO A 90 -7.38 21.76 12.32
N PHE A 91 -7.09 22.40 13.46
CA PHE A 91 -8.11 23.00 14.32
C PHE A 91 -9.02 23.96 13.52
N ARG A 92 -10.34 23.80 13.66
CA ARG A 92 -11.39 24.61 13.01
C ARG A 92 -11.47 24.52 11.48
N THR A 93 -10.93 23.46 10.87
CA THR A 93 -11.10 23.21 9.42
C THR A 93 -11.72 21.84 9.19
N SER A 94 -12.47 21.68 8.09
CA SER A 94 -12.97 20.38 7.61
C SER A 94 -11.95 19.62 6.75
N ASP A 95 -10.82 20.26 6.43
CA ASP A 95 -9.83 19.76 5.49
C ASP A 95 -8.74 18.98 6.21
N TYR A 96 -8.18 17.97 5.54
CA TYR A 96 -7.21 17.07 6.17
C TYR A 96 -5.79 17.35 5.70
N ARG A 97 -4.82 17.14 6.60
CA ARG A 97 -3.39 17.03 6.27
C ARG A 97 -2.91 15.61 6.49
N LEU A 98 -2.01 15.17 5.62
CA LEU A 98 -1.28 13.93 5.78
C LEU A 98 0.04 14.19 6.53
N HIS A 99 0.32 13.41 7.55
CA HIS A 99 1.47 13.49 8.42
C HIS A 99 2.12 12.13 8.57
N VAL A 100 3.43 12.03 8.40
CA VAL A 100 4.15 10.78 8.67
C VAL A 100 5.52 11.11 9.24
N ARG A 101 5.74 10.78 10.50
CA ARG A 101 7.04 11.01 11.14
C ARG A 101 7.99 9.88 10.79
N LEU A 102 9.23 10.23 10.47
CA LEU A 102 10.26 9.21 10.30
C LEU A 102 10.53 8.49 11.64
N PRO A 103 10.83 7.19 11.63
CA PRO A 103 11.06 6.41 12.86
C PRO A 103 12.42 6.72 13.51
N LYS A 104 13.37 7.31 12.77
CA LYS A 104 14.68 7.72 13.27
C LYS A 104 14.66 9.19 13.70
N GLN A 105 15.40 9.51 14.77
CA GLN A 105 15.61 10.90 15.21
C GLN A 105 16.19 11.74 14.05
N PRO A 106 15.72 12.98 13.85
CA PRO A 106 14.85 13.78 14.72
C PRO A 106 13.33 13.59 14.51
N LYS A 107 12.89 12.45 13.94
CA LYS A 107 11.48 12.12 13.66
C LYS A 107 10.77 13.16 12.78
N ARG A 108 11.48 13.70 11.80
CA ARG A 108 10.96 14.69 10.86
C ARG A 108 9.68 14.19 10.19
N ASP A 109 8.69 15.06 10.04
CA ASP A 109 7.53 14.78 9.20
C ASP A 109 7.97 14.73 7.72
N VAL A 110 7.61 13.64 7.06
CA VAL A 110 7.85 13.40 5.64
C VAL A 110 7.12 14.42 4.78
N PHE A 111 5.94 14.85 5.21
CA PHE A 111 5.05 15.71 4.44
C PHE A 111 5.18 17.20 4.77
N GLN A 112 6.06 17.57 5.71
CA GLN A 112 6.36 18.97 6.00
C GLN A 112 6.71 19.71 4.70
N HIS A 113 6.04 20.84 4.46
CA HIS A 113 6.22 21.66 3.27
C HIS A 113 6.51 23.12 3.63
N LYS A 114 7.06 23.85 2.67
CA LYS A 114 7.31 25.30 2.83
C LYS A 114 6.01 26.06 2.68
N ILE A 115 5.87 27.10 3.48
CA ILE A 115 4.83 28.13 3.39
C ILE A 115 5.50 29.49 3.51
N ASP A 116 4.80 30.56 3.15
CA ASP A 116 5.33 31.92 3.32
C ASP A 116 5.70 32.17 4.78
N GLY A 117 6.93 32.62 5.01
CA GLY A 117 7.46 32.86 6.36
C GLY A 117 7.91 31.62 7.14
N GLY A 118 7.90 30.41 6.57
CA GLY A 118 8.44 29.24 7.29
C GLY A 118 8.13 27.85 6.72
N ARG A 119 7.73 26.94 7.60
CA ARG A 119 7.34 25.56 7.28
C ARG A 119 6.06 25.20 8.00
N ALA A 120 5.21 24.43 7.33
CA ALA A 120 4.03 23.83 7.92
C ALA A 120 4.24 22.32 8.03
N ASP A 121 3.88 21.75 9.17
CA ASP A 121 3.84 20.31 9.36
C ASP A 121 2.70 19.68 8.57
N GLY A 122 2.91 18.45 8.12
CA GLY A 122 2.00 17.72 7.23
C GLY A 122 1.91 18.30 5.83
N SER A 123 1.15 17.62 4.98
CA SER A 123 0.95 17.99 3.58
C SER A 123 0.15 19.29 3.44
N ASP A 124 0.08 19.84 2.23
CA ASP A 124 -0.98 20.79 1.89
C ASP A 124 -2.38 20.14 2.01
N LEU A 125 -3.42 20.96 2.19
CA LEU A 125 -4.79 20.51 2.48
C LEU A 125 -5.39 19.71 1.32
N ASN A 126 -5.09 20.09 0.07
CA ASN A 126 -5.59 19.37 -1.11
C ASN A 126 -5.00 17.96 -1.18
N VAL A 127 -3.69 17.80 -0.94
CA VAL A 127 -3.03 16.48 -0.89
C VAL A 127 -3.64 15.62 0.20
N GLY A 128 -3.80 16.15 1.42
CA GLY A 128 -4.33 15.38 2.55
C GLY A 128 -5.78 14.95 2.34
N MET A 129 -6.63 15.83 1.81
CA MET A 129 -8.01 15.51 1.47
C MET A 129 -8.12 14.46 0.38
N GLN A 130 -7.38 14.60 -0.72
CA GLN A 130 -7.40 13.62 -1.82
C GLN A 130 -6.86 12.27 -1.37
N PHE A 131 -5.79 12.26 -0.57
CA PHE A 131 -5.24 11.03 -0.03
C PHE A 131 -6.27 10.30 0.84
N ARG A 132 -6.93 11.01 1.77
CA ARG A 132 -7.98 10.44 2.62
C ARG A 132 -9.12 9.83 1.83
N ASN A 133 -9.70 10.60 0.90
CA ASN A 133 -10.88 10.16 0.15
C ASN A 133 -10.56 8.94 -0.72
N LYS A 134 -9.38 8.92 -1.35
CA LYS A 134 -8.94 7.76 -2.13
C LYS A 134 -8.60 6.57 -1.24
N LEU A 135 -8.04 6.77 -0.06
CA LEU A 135 -7.74 5.69 0.89
C LEU A 135 -9.02 5.06 1.45
N LEU A 136 -10.04 5.85 1.77
CA LEU A 136 -11.38 5.37 2.11
C LEU A 136 -12.01 4.57 0.97
N LYS A 137 -11.85 5.03 -0.27
CA LYS A 137 -12.30 4.27 -1.44
C LYS A 137 -11.54 2.95 -1.56
N LEU A 138 -10.22 2.95 -1.41
CA LEU A 138 -9.42 1.73 -1.41
C LEU A 138 -9.92 0.75 -0.34
N GLN A 139 -10.14 1.22 0.89
CA GLN A 139 -10.70 0.43 1.98
C GLN A 139 -12.02 -0.24 1.59
N SER A 140 -12.96 0.53 1.05
CA SER A 140 -14.27 0.01 0.61
C SER A 140 -14.14 -1.03 -0.50
N GLU A 141 -13.32 -0.77 -1.52
CA GLU A 141 -13.16 -1.68 -2.66
C GLU A 141 -12.44 -2.98 -2.26
N LEU A 142 -11.47 -2.91 -1.34
CA LEU A 142 -10.84 -4.10 -0.75
C LEU A 142 -11.86 -4.92 0.06
N GLN A 143 -12.77 -4.27 0.80
CA GLN A 143 -13.86 -4.96 1.48
C GLN A 143 -14.79 -5.65 0.48
N SER A 144 -15.25 -4.92 -0.54
CA SER A 144 -16.10 -5.48 -1.59
C SER A 144 -15.43 -6.64 -2.35
N THR A 145 -14.10 -6.59 -2.52
CA THR A 145 -13.34 -7.71 -3.11
C THR A 145 -13.36 -8.94 -2.20
N LEU A 146 -13.20 -8.77 -0.89
CA LEU A 146 -13.27 -9.88 0.08
C LEU A 146 -14.66 -10.52 0.15
N ASP A 147 -15.72 -9.71 -0.03
CA ASP A 147 -17.10 -10.16 0.03
C ASP A 147 -17.59 -10.79 -1.30
N GLU A 148 -16.90 -10.52 -2.41
CA GLU A 148 -17.17 -11.11 -3.72
C GLU A 148 -16.70 -12.58 -3.75
N LYS A 149 -17.53 -13.46 -4.33
CA LYS A 149 -17.25 -14.91 -4.41
C LYS A 149 -16.65 -15.32 -5.75
N ASP A 150 -16.90 -14.53 -6.79
CA ASP A 150 -16.40 -14.76 -8.13
C ASP A 150 -14.98 -14.20 -8.27
N GLU A 151 -14.00 -15.09 -8.44
CA GLU A 151 -12.58 -14.74 -8.57
C GLU A 151 -12.30 -13.79 -9.74
N ILE A 152 -13.02 -13.93 -10.86
CA ILE A 152 -12.84 -13.04 -12.03
C ILE A 152 -13.33 -11.64 -11.68
N LYS A 153 -14.43 -11.51 -10.94
CA LYS A 153 -14.91 -10.20 -10.45
C LYS A 153 -13.96 -9.61 -9.41
N GLN A 154 -13.42 -10.41 -8.51
CA GLN A 154 -12.36 -9.96 -7.60
C GLN A 154 -11.18 -9.39 -8.38
N CYS A 155 -10.68 -10.14 -9.37
CA CYS A 155 -9.59 -9.68 -10.24
C CYS A 155 -9.92 -8.38 -10.98
N LYS A 156 -11.16 -8.20 -11.44
CA LYS A 156 -11.62 -6.94 -12.07
C LYS A 156 -11.59 -5.76 -11.10
N ILE A 157 -11.95 -5.96 -9.83
CA ILE A 157 -11.88 -4.89 -8.81
C ILE A 157 -10.41 -4.54 -8.54
N LEU A 158 -9.57 -5.54 -8.29
CA LEU A 158 -8.15 -5.36 -8.00
C LEU A 158 -7.38 -4.74 -9.18
N ASN A 159 -7.70 -5.14 -10.41
CA ASN A 159 -7.16 -4.54 -11.62
C ASN A 159 -7.48 -3.04 -11.71
N LYS A 160 -8.71 -2.60 -11.38
CA LYS A 160 -9.02 -1.16 -11.32
C LYS A 160 -8.21 -0.42 -10.25
N LEU A 161 -7.91 -1.07 -9.13
CA LEU A 161 -7.16 -0.46 -8.03
C LEU A 161 -5.66 -0.38 -8.31
N PHE A 162 -5.08 -1.42 -8.92
CA PHE A 162 -3.62 -1.58 -9.09
C PHE A 162 -3.15 -1.44 -10.55
N GLY A 163 -4.08 -1.23 -11.49
CA GLY A 163 -3.83 -1.04 -12.91
C GLY A 163 -3.63 -2.35 -13.67
N ASP A 164 -3.34 -2.20 -14.97
CA ASP A 164 -3.34 -3.30 -15.95
C ASP A 164 -2.31 -4.41 -15.68
N ASP A 165 -1.24 -4.10 -14.93
CA ASP A 165 -0.24 -5.08 -14.48
C ASP A 165 -0.85 -6.16 -13.55
N PHE A 166 -2.05 -5.93 -13.00
CA PHE A 166 -2.82 -6.95 -12.30
C PHE A 166 -3.76 -7.64 -13.30
N GLU A 167 -3.31 -8.77 -13.86
CA GLU A 167 -4.04 -9.46 -14.93
C GLU A 167 -5.41 -10.00 -14.46
N ILE A 168 -6.38 -9.97 -15.38
CA ILE A 168 -7.68 -10.61 -15.20
C ILE A 168 -7.66 -11.94 -15.96
N PRO A 169 -7.97 -13.08 -15.31
CA PRO A 169 -8.09 -14.36 -16.00
C PRO A 169 -9.08 -14.27 -17.17
N LYS A 170 -8.72 -14.86 -18.32
CA LYS A 170 -9.64 -14.96 -19.45
C LYS A 170 -10.83 -15.81 -19.04
N GLN A 171 -12.05 -15.36 -19.37
CA GLN A 171 -13.22 -16.23 -19.26
C GLN A 171 -13.10 -17.33 -20.32
N ASP A 172 -12.70 -18.52 -19.91
CA ASP A 172 -12.82 -19.69 -20.79
C ASP A 172 -14.31 -20.01 -20.94
N ASN A 173 -14.87 -19.71 -22.11
CA ASN A 173 -16.24 -20.08 -22.48
C ASN A 173 -16.40 -21.60 -22.72
N ASN A 174 -15.52 -22.45 -22.17
CA ASN A 174 -15.58 -23.89 -22.34
C ASN A 174 -15.16 -24.66 -21.08
N SER A 175 -16.06 -25.58 -20.70
CA SER A 175 -15.84 -26.83 -19.97
C SER A 175 -16.09 -26.84 -18.45
N SER A 176 -17.29 -27.32 -18.14
CA SER A 176 -17.44 -28.48 -17.28
C SER A 176 -16.41 -29.57 -17.61
N THR A 177 -15.24 -29.57 -16.98
CA THR A 177 -14.47 -30.79 -16.69
C THR A 177 -13.34 -30.48 -15.71
N LYS A 178 -13.28 -31.29 -14.65
CA LYS A 178 -12.31 -31.29 -13.55
C LYS A 178 -10.89 -30.89 -13.97
N ALA A 179 -10.39 -29.81 -13.38
CA ALA A 179 -8.96 -29.57 -13.24
C ALA A 179 -8.59 -29.77 -11.77
N THR A 180 -7.83 -30.82 -11.50
CA THR A 180 -7.12 -31.05 -10.25
C THR A 180 -6.25 -29.82 -9.96
N SER A 181 -6.65 -29.01 -9.00
CA SER A 181 -5.79 -27.95 -8.45
C SER A 181 -4.71 -28.63 -7.62
N THR A 182 -3.53 -28.82 -8.21
CA THR A 182 -2.31 -29.07 -7.44
C THR A 182 -2.00 -27.79 -6.67
N ILE A 183 -2.45 -27.80 -5.42
CA ILE A 183 -2.12 -26.85 -4.37
C ILE A 183 -0.58 -26.81 -4.27
N THR A 184 0.04 -25.75 -4.80
CA THR A 184 1.37 -25.35 -4.35
C THR A 184 1.21 -24.03 -3.63
N SER A 185 1.38 -24.10 -2.32
CA SER A 185 1.43 -22.99 -1.39
C SER A 185 2.42 -21.91 -1.87
N GLY A 186 1.91 -20.68 -2.09
CA GLY A 186 2.74 -19.50 -2.34
C GLY A 186 2.41 -18.72 -3.61
N GLY A 187 1.16 -18.31 -3.82
CA GLY A 187 0.77 -17.42 -4.91
C GLY A 187 1.13 -15.97 -4.62
N ALA A 188 2.35 -15.55 -4.99
CA ALA A 188 2.65 -14.14 -5.19
C ALA A 188 2.19 -13.75 -6.59
N ALA A 189 1.24 -12.82 -6.72
CA ALA A 189 1.02 -12.12 -7.97
C ALA A 189 2.32 -11.42 -8.36
N LEU A 190 2.94 -11.84 -9.45
CA LEU A 190 4.21 -11.30 -9.94
C LEU A 190 3.95 -9.95 -10.61
N LEU A 191 4.03 -8.87 -9.84
CA LEU A 191 4.25 -7.54 -10.40
C LEU A 191 5.64 -7.53 -11.06
N SER A 192 5.68 -7.44 -12.39
CA SER A 192 6.91 -7.30 -13.17
C SER A 192 7.70 -6.07 -12.73
N SER A 193 8.98 -6.26 -12.39
CA SER A 193 9.89 -5.17 -12.08
C SER A 193 10.27 -4.44 -13.37
N ALA A 194 9.69 -3.26 -13.61
CA ALA A 194 10.11 -2.39 -14.69
C ALA A 194 11.46 -1.73 -14.37
N GLY A 195 12.50 -2.17 -15.08
CA GLY A 195 13.58 -1.40 -15.69
C GLY A 195 14.27 -0.30 -14.88
N ALA A 196 15.53 -0.55 -14.51
CA ALA A 196 16.50 0.47 -14.18
C ALA A 196 16.73 1.41 -15.40
N SER A 197 16.49 2.71 -15.23
CA SER A 197 16.86 3.73 -16.23
C SER A 197 18.36 3.97 -16.17
N GLY A 198 19.01 3.85 -17.34
CA GLY A 198 20.44 3.90 -17.54
C GLY A 198 21.11 5.24 -17.23
N THR A 199 22.37 5.12 -16.87
CA THR A 199 23.38 6.17 -16.78
C THR A 199 23.67 6.76 -18.16
N SER A 200 23.54 8.08 -18.32
CA SER A 200 24.14 8.79 -19.46
C SER A 200 25.63 9.02 -19.19
N GLN A 201 26.47 8.52 -20.08
CA GLN A 201 27.87 8.93 -20.28
C GLN A 201 28.02 9.31 -21.76
N GLY A 202 28.75 10.39 -22.02
CA GLY A 202 29.09 10.93 -23.35
C GLY A 202 28.58 12.36 -23.52
N ALA A 203 29.40 13.36 -23.88
CA ALA A 203 30.82 13.44 -24.19
C ALA A 203 31.30 14.87 -23.86
#